data_AF-A0A8T4WKE5-F1
#
_entry.id   AF-A0A8T4WKE5-F1
#
_cell.length_a   1.000
_cell.length_b   1.000
_cell.length_c   1.000
_cell.angle_alpha   90.00
_cell.angle_beta   90.00
_cell.angle_gamma   90.00
#
_symmetry.space_group_name_H-M   'P 1'
#
loop_
_entity.id
_entity.type
_entity.pdbx_description
1 polymer ?
#
loop_
_entity_poly.entity_id
_entity_poly.type
_entity_poly.pdbx_seq_one_letter_code
_entity_poly.pdbx_strand_id
1 'polypeptide(L)'
;MGDLDEIEGLEDIEAPVEEIEGEIEEELEPTEEVLPEEEIIDERIYTVPLRKVYWSGSKRKRANRAVKEVKRFVERHMKPDFLLIEQEVNQKIWSRGIEKPPRKVRIRATKDAENLVRVYLAEG
;
A
#
# COMPACT_ATOMS: atom_id res chain seq x y z
N MET A 1 60.50 22.59 25.59
CA MET A 1 59.35 23.41 25.15
C MET A 1 58.95 22.89 23.77
N GLY A 2 57.98 22.00 23.61
CA GLY A 2 56.99 21.49 24.56
C GLY A 2 57.08 19.98 24.71
N ASP A 3 56.72 19.56 25.90
CA ASP A 3 56.56 18.20 26.37
C ASP A 3 55.50 17.47 25.53
N LEU A 4 55.78 16.21 25.18
CA LEU A 4 54.93 15.31 24.37
C LEU A 4 54.10 14.38 25.25
N ASP A 5 53.68 14.85 26.42
CA ASP A 5 52.92 14.07 27.40
C ASP A 5 51.67 14.86 27.82
N GLU A 6 50.61 14.80 27.00
CA GLU A 6 49.23 15.06 27.44
C GLU A 6 48.24 14.61 26.35
N ILE A 7 48.10 13.29 26.22
CA ILE A 7 46.90 12.65 25.65
C ILE A 7 46.44 11.58 26.65
N GLU A 8 46.27 11.97 27.90
CA GLU A 8 45.43 11.26 28.87
C GLU A 8 44.03 11.85 28.75
N GLY A 9 43.05 11.03 28.39
CA GLY A 9 41.65 11.46 28.28
C GLY A 9 40.84 10.82 27.16
N LEU A 10 41.24 9.64 26.67
CA LEU A 10 40.42 8.80 25.79
C LEU A 10 40.08 7.46 26.45
N GLU A 11 39.98 7.47 27.78
CA GLU A 11 39.27 6.46 28.55
C GLU A 11 38.08 7.22 29.17
N ASP A 12 36.90 6.60 29.21
CA ASP A 12 35.62 7.16 29.69
C ASP A 12 34.72 7.86 28.65
N ILE A 13 34.58 7.28 27.46
CA ILE A 13 33.28 7.31 26.77
C ILE A 13 32.82 5.88 26.51
N GLU A 14 32.80 5.09 27.57
CA GLU A 14 32.04 3.84 27.60
C GLU A 14 30.84 4.10 28.51
N ALA A 15 29.96 5.01 28.07
CA ALA A 15 28.57 4.89 28.47
C ALA A 15 28.13 3.49 28.02
N PRO A 16 27.55 2.66 28.91
CA PRO A 16 27.26 1.28 28.58
C PRO A 16 26.31 1.28 27.39
N VAL A 17 26.78 0.75 26.26
CA VAL A 17 25.98 0.51 25.05
C VAL A 17 24.70 -0.27 25.37
N GLU A 18 24.68 -1.03 26.46
CA GLU A 18 23.50 -1.72 27.01
C GLU A 18 22.41 -0.78 27.54
N GLU A 19 22.73 0.38 28.12
CA GLU A 19 21.71 1.37 28.50
C GLU A 19 21.09 2.04 27.27
N ILE A 20 21.91 2.28 26.23
CA ILE A 20 21.44 2.83 24.96
C ILE A 20 20.57 1.79 24.23
N GLU A 21 20.99 0.53 24.18
CA GLU A 21 20.19 -0.56 23.60
C GLU A 21 18.91 -0.82 24.40
N GLY A 22 18.96 -0.73 25.73
CA GLY A 22 17.81 -0.89 26.62
C GLY A 22 16.77 0.21 26.48
N GLU A 23 17.18 1.48 26.41
CA GLU A 23 16.28 2.60 26.16
C GLU A 23 15.64 2.51 24.75
N ILE A 24 16.39 2.02 23.75
CA ILE A 24 15.88 1.79 22.39
C ILE A 24 14.88 0.62 22.36
N GLU A 25 15.12 -0.46 23.08
CA GLU A 25 14.19 -1.60 23.19
C GLU A 25 12.88 -1.23 23.91
N GLU A 26 12.95 -0.38 24.94
CA GLU A 26 11.78 0.05 25.70
C GLU A 26 10.87 1.00 24.89
N GLU A 27 11.45 1.82 24.00
CA GLU A 27 10.72 2.65 23.03
C GLU A 27 10.16 1.82 21.85
N LEU A 28 10.66 0.59 21.69
CA LEU A 28 10.25 -0.39 20.67
C LEU A 28 9.22 -1.42 21.18
N GLU A 29 8.53 -1.15 22.28
CA GLU A 29 7.17 -1.67 22.42
C GLU A 29 6.24 -0.74 21.65
N PRO A 30 5.98 -0.97 20.33
CA PRO A 30 4.86 -0.31 19.71
C PRO A 30 3.65 -0.79 20.49
N THR A 31 3.03 0.16 21.20
CA THR A 31 1.63 0.12 21.61
C THR A 31 0.91 -0.87 20.71
N GLU A 32 0.51 -1.99 21.28
CA GLU A 32 -0.33 -2.98 20.63
C GLU A 32 -1.70 -2.29 20.45
N GLU A 33 -1.75 -1.28 19.57
CA GLU A 33 -2.97 -0.88 18.89
C GLU A 33 -3.34 -2.12 18.12
N VAL A 34 -4.12 -2.96 18.79
CA VAL A 34 -5.01 -3.95 18.19
C VAL A 34 -5.67 -3.21 17.04
N LEU A 35 -5.14 -3.43 15.83
CA LEU A 35 -5.74 -2.94 14.60
C LEU A 35 -7.21 -3.27 14.76
N PRO A 36 -8.12 -2.28 14.68
CA PRO A 36 -9.52 -2.56 14.86
C PRO A 36 -9.82 -3.74 13.97
N GLU A 37 -10.41 -4.79 14.55
CA GLU A 37 -10.99 -5.88 13.78
C GLU A 37 -12.02 -5.21 12.89
N GLU A 38 -11.60 -4.67 11.73
CA GLU A 38 -12.47 -4.07 10.75
C GLU A 38 -13.35 -5.26 10.35
N GLU A 39 -14.57 -5.33 10.89
CA GLU A 39 -15.52 -6.37 10.56
C GLU A 39 -15.77 -6.29 9.06
N ILE A 40 -15.07 -7.13 8.30
CA ILE A 40 -15.24 -7.25 6.87
C ILE A 40 -16.58 -7.95 6.67
N ILE A 41 -17.60 -7.16 6.31
CA ILE A 41 -18.98 -7.63 6.15
C ILE A 41 -19.11 -8.48 4.88
N ASP A 42 -18.48 -8.04 3.79
CA ASP A 42 -18.68 -8.61 2.47
C ASP A 42 -17.32 -8.69 1.75
N GLU A 43 -16.90 -9.90 1.41
CA GLU A 43 -15.76 -10.15 0.53
C GLU A 43 -16.23 -10.75 -0.80
N ARG A 44 -15.81 -10.14 -1.92
CA ARG A 44 -16.20 -10.60 -3.25
C ARG A 44 -15.03 -10.54 -4.23
N ILE A 45 -14.85 -11.62 -4.97
CA ILE A 45 -13.86 -11.70 -6.04
C ILE A 45 -14.55 -11.40 -7.37
N TYR A 46 -14.09 -10.35 -8.05
CA TYR A 46 -14.61 -9.94 -9.34
C TYR A 46 -13.55 -10.03 -10.43
N THR A 47 -13.98 -10.35 -11.65
CA THR A 47 -13.16 -10.17 -12.85
C THR A 47 -13.66 -8.96 -13.60
N VAL A 48 -12.88 -7.87 -13.60
CA VAL A 48 -13.23 -6.63 -14.29
C VAL A 48 -12.79 -6.70 -15.76
N PRO A 49 -13.73 -6.64 -16.72
CA PRO A 49 -13.39 -6.61 -18.13
C PRO A 49 -13.00 -5.20 -18.57
N LEU A 50 -11.73 -5.01 -18.94
CA LEU A 50 -11.21 -3.73 -19.45
C LEU A 50 -11.28 -3.61 -20.98
N ARG A 51 -12.02 -4.51 -21.65
CA ARG A 51 -12.17 -4.53 -23.12
C ARG A 51 -12.64 -3.18 -23.65
N LYS A 52 -13.57 -2.51 -22.94
CA LYS A 52 -14.13 -1.21 -23.34
C LYS A 52 -13.06 -0.12 -23.49
N VAL A 53 -12.02 -0.15 -22.66
CA VAL A 53 -10.93 0.83 -22.66
C VAL A 53 -10.19 0.87 -24.01
N TYR A 54 -10.12 -0.26 -24.72
CA TYR A 54 -9.42 -0.37 -26.00
C TYR A 54 -10.16 0.28 -27.16
N TRP A 55 -11.51 0.29 -27.10
CA TRP A 55 -12.38 0.81 -28.16
C TRP A 55 -12.66 2.30 -28.00
N SER A 56 -12.55 2.82 -26.78
CA SER A 56 -12.74 4.24 -26.54
C SER A 56 -11.43 5.00 -26.78
N GLY A 57 -11.49 6.18 -27.41
CA GLY A 57 -10.45 7.23 -27.39
C GLY A 57 -9.00 6.87 -27.77
N SER A 58 -8.06 7.73 -27.36
CA SER A 58 -6.63 7.62 -27.71
C SER A 58 -5.88 6.54 -26.91
N LYS A 59 -4.88 5.92 -27.55
CA LYS A 59 -4.02 4.86 -26.98
C LYS A 59 -3.28 5.32 -25.72
N ARG A 60 -2.74 6.55 -25.72
CA ARG A 60 -1.97 7.15 -24.62
C ARG A 60 -2.79 7.45 -23.36
N LYS A 61 -4.11 7.27 -23.40
CA LYS A 61 -4.99 7.48 -22.24
C LYS A 61 -5.61 6.16 -21.75
N ARG A 62 -5.12 5.00 -22.21
CA ARG A 62 -5.76 3.71 -21.91
C ARG A 62 -5.57 3.29 -20.45
N ALA A 63 -4.36 3.29 -19.91
CA ALA A 63 -4.15 2.93 -18.49
C ALA A 63 -4.96 3.81 -17.53
N ASN A 64 -4.91 5.14 -17.72
CA ASN A 64 -5.74 6.09 -16.97
C ASN A 64 -7.25 5.76 -17.04
N ARG A 65 -7.74 5.32 -18.20
CA ARG A 65 -9.14 4.92 -18.36
C ARG A 65 -9.44 3.54 -17.79
N ALA A 66 -8.47 2.64 -17.77
CA ALA A 66 -8.60 1.35 -17.11
C ALA A 66 -8.82 1.52 -15.60
N VAL A 67 -8.03 2.38 -14.94
CA VAL A 67 -8.24 2.72 -13.52
C VAL A 67 -9.64 3.30 -13.29
N LYS A 68 -10.07 4.24 -14.15
CA LYS A 68 -11.44 4.80 -14.08
C LYS A 68 -12.53 3.74 -14.29
N GLU A 69 -12.30 2.76 -15.15
CA GLU A 69 -13.26 1.69 -15.39
C GLU A 69 -13.35 0.74 -14.19
N VAL A 70 -12.23 0.43 -13.53
CA VAL A 70 -12.22 -0.33 -12.26
C VAL A 70 -13.00 0.42 -11.19
N LYS A 71 -12.74 1.72 -10.99
CA LYS A 71 -13.49 2.56 -10.07
C LYS A 71 -15.00 2.50 -10.34
N ARG A 72 -15.39 2.72 -11.60
CA ARG A 72 -16.80 2.69 -12.01
C ARG A 72 -17.44 1.30 -11.86
N PHE A 73 -16.65 0.23 -11.99
CA PHE A 73 -17.12 -1.13 -11.76
C PHE A 73 -17.43 -1.35 -10.28
N VAL A 74 -16.54 -0.96 -9.38
CA VAL A 74 -16.74 -1.12 -7.94
C VAL A 74 -17.89 -0.23 -7.44
N GLU A 75 -17.97 1.01 -7.90
CA GLU A 75 -19.08 1.93 -7.61
C GLU A 75 -20.44 1.33 -7.95
N ARG A 76 -20.54 0.62 -9.09
CA ARG A 76 -21.80 0.01 -9.52
C ARG A 76 -22.24 -1.17 -8.66
N HIS A 77 -21.30 -2.02 -8.24
CA HIS A 77 -21.63 -3.29 -7.60
C HIS A 77 -21.69 -3.17 -6.08
N MET A 78 -20.75 -2.45 -5.46
CA MET A 78 -20.62 -2.34 -4.00
C MET A 78 -21.25 -1.06 -3.45
N LYS A 79 -21.43 -0.04 -4.29
CA LYS A 79 -21.91 1.31 -3.93
C LYS A 79 -21.22 1.85 -2.66
N PRO A 80 -19.88 1.99 -2.68
CA PRO A 80 -19.12 2.49 -1.55
C PRO A 80 -19.33 3.99 -1.36
N ASP A 81 -19.25 4.44 -0.11
CA ASP A 81 -19.14 5.86 0.22
C ASP A 81 -17.69 6.34 -0.02
N PHE A 82 -16.72 5.50 0.37
CA PHE A 82 -15.28 5.73 0.16
C PHE A 82 -14.63 4.53 -0.53
N LEU A 83 -13.80 4.79 -1.54
CA LEU A 83 -13.13 3.77 -2.34
C LEU A 83 -11.61 3.94 -2.27
N LEU A 84 -10.93 2.93 -1.73
CA LEU A 84 -9.48 2.81 -1.75
C LEU A 84 -9.08 1.69 -2.71
N ILE A 85 -8.22 2.04 -3.68
CA ILE A 85 -7.64 1.08 -4.61
C ILE A 85 -6.20 0.87 -4.20
N GLU A 86 -5.85 -0.37 -3.88
CA GLU A 86 -4.50 -0.70 -3.49
C GLU A 86 -3.50 -0.48 -4.63
N GLN A 87 -2.27 -0.19 -4.24
CA GLN A 87 -1.20 0.12 -5.19
C GLN A 87 -0.93 -1.05 -6.14
N GLU A 88 -1.07 -2.29 -5.67
CA GLU A 88 -0.87 -3.50 -6.47
C GLU A 88 -1.77 -3.56 -7.69
N VAL A 89 -3.05 -3.18 -7.53
CA VAL A 89 -4.01 -3.14 -8.64
C VAL A 89 -3.58 -2.11 -9.68
N ASN A 90 -3.13 -0.94 -9.22
CA ASN A 90 -2.60 0.09 -10.09
C ASN A 90 -1.35 -0.41 -10.82
N GLN A 91 -0.36 -0.94 -10.11
CA GLN A 91 0.86 -1.51 -10.70
C GLN A 91 0.54 -2.57 -11.76
N LYS A 92 -0.43 -3.45 -11.50
CA LYS A 92 -0.88 -4.44 -12.50
C LYS A 92 -1.44 -3.78 -13.76
N ILE A 93 -2.25 -2.74 -13.62
CA ILE A 93 -2.82 -1.99 -14.75
C ILE A 93 -1.71 -1.33 -15.58
N TRP A 94 -0.66 -0.81 -14.93
CA TRP A 94 0.45 -0.11 -15.57
C TRP A 94 1.62 -1.02 -16.00
N SER A 95 1.60 -2.31 -15.66
CA SER A 95 2.67 -3.28 -15.91
C SER A 95 3.19 -3.36 -17.35
N ARG A 96 2.35 -3.05 -18.35
CA ARG A 96 2.69 -3.08 -19.79
C ARG A 96 2.76 -1.68 -20.42
N GLY A 97 2.86 -0.65 -19.58
CA GLY A 97 2.85 0.76 -19.97
C GLY A 97 1.46 1.32 -20.28
N ILE A 98 1.43 2.60 -20.66
CA ILE A 98 0.21 3.40 -20.76
C ILE A 98 -0.76 2.94 -21.88
N GLU A 99 -0.23 2.34 -22.95
CA GLU A 99 -1.00 2.00 -24.16
C GLU A 99 -1.63 0.61 -24.15
N LYS A 100 -1.08 -0.30 -23.34
CA LYS A 100 -1.41 -1.73 -23.36
C LYS A 100 -1.80 -2.28 -21.98
N PRO A 101 -2.74 -1.65 -21.24
CA PRO A 101 -3.18 -2.20 -19.96
C PRO A 101 -3.78 -3.60 -20.14
N PRO A 102 -3.76 -4.47 -19.11
CA PRO A 102 -4.38 -5.79 -19.17
C PRO A 102 -5.83 -5.76 -19.67
N ARG A 103 -6.27 -6.81 -20.38
CA ARG A 103 -7.64 -6.91 -20.92
C ARG A 103 -8.69 -7.24 -19.85
N LYS A 104 -8.26 -7.92 -18.79
CA LYS A 104 -9.05 -8.31 -17.62
C LYS A 104 -8.17 -8.13 -16.39
N VAL A 105 -8.76 -7.71 -15.28
CA VAL A 105 -8.09 -7.67 -13.97
C VAL A 105 -9.00 -8.37 -12.98
N ARG A 106 -8.46 -9.35 -12.26
CA ARG A 106 -9.16 -9.99 -11.15
C ARG A 106 -8.88 -9.16 -9.90
N ILE A 107 -9.93 -8.76 -9.20
CA ILE A 107 -9.86 -7.95 -7.99
C ILE A 107 -10.62 -8.64 -6.87
N ARG A 108 -10.13 -8.46 -5.66
CA ARG A 108 -10.80 -8.85 -4.41
C ARG A 108 -11.25 -7.56 -3.74
N ALA A 109 -12.55 -7.38 -3.59
CA ALA A 109 -13.12 -6.21 -2.94
C ALA A 109 -13.62 -6.63 -1.55
N THR A 110 -13.12 -5.97 -0.51
CA THR A 110 -13.62 -6.09 0.86
C THR A 110 -14.42 -4.86 1.20
N LYS A 111 -15.55 -5.06 1.88
CA LYS A 111 -16.41 -3.98 2.37
C LYS A 111 -16.45 -4.01 3.89
N ASP A 112 -16.18 -2.85 4.48
CA ASP A 112 -16.17 -2.66 5.93
C ASP A 112 -17.52 -2.07 6.40
N ALA A 113 -17.74 -2.05 7.71
CA ALA A 113 -18.98 -1.54 8.33
C ALA A 113 -19.27 -0.06 8.00
N GLU A 114 -18.22 0.73 7.77
CA GLU A 114 -18.33 2.15 7.40
C GLU A 114 -18.57 2.38 5.89
N ASN A 115 -18.98 1.34 5.14
CA ASN A 115 -19.10 1.34 3.67
C ASN A 115 -17.80 1.74 2.93
N LEU A 116 -16.65 1.65 3.60
CA LEU A 116 -15.34 1.71 2.99
C LEU A 116 -15.15 0.44 2.15
N VAL A 117 -14.72 0.61 0.90
CA VAL A 117 -14.35 -0.54 0.06
C VAL A 117 -12.89 -0.45 -0.29
N ARG A 118 -12.14 -1.50 0.10
CA ARG A 118 -10.74 -1.70 -0.26
C ARG A 118 -10.66 -2.70 -1.41
N VAL A 119 -9.86 -2.38 -2.41
CA VAL A 119 -9.71 -3.21 -3.62
C VAL A 119 -8.29 -3.74 -3.71
N TYR A 120 -8.16 -5.04 -3.53
CA TYR A 120 -6.92 -5.79 -3.62
C TYR A 120 -6.78 -6.48 -4.98
N LEU A 121 -5.55 -6.79 -5.36
CA LEU A 121 -5.28 -7.63 -6.51
C LEU A 121 -5.63 -9.08 -6.16
N ALA A 122 -6.54 -9.69 -6.90
CA ALA A 122 -6.77 -11.13 -6.78
C ALA A 122 -5.89 -11.84 -7.79
N GLU A 123 -4.89 -12.58 -7.33
CA GLU A 123 -4.04 -13.37 -8.20
C GLU A 123 -4.84 -14.45 -8.95
N GLY A 124 -4.34 -14.78 -10.14
CA GLY A 124 -4.96 -15.70 -11.08
C GLY A 124 -4.03 -16.02 -12.23
#